data_AF-A0A1G2QQJ7-F1
#
_entry.id   AF-A0A1G2QQJ7-F1
#
_cell.length_a   1.000
_cell.length_b   1.000
_cell.length_c   1.000
_cell.angle_alpha   90.00
_cell.angle_beta   90.00
_cell.angle_gamma   90.00
#
_symmetry.space_group_name_H-M   'P 1'
#
loop_
_entity.id
_entity.type
_entity.pdbx_description
1 polymer ?
#
loop_
_entity_poly.entity_id
_entity_poly.type
_entity_poly.pdbx_seq_one_letter_code
_entity_poly.pdbx_strand_id
1 'polypeptide(L)'
;MLDQKDNHLKDINLLASKGQRLSRAIYLVSSFVSDQDPLKWKIRERAIELMSDAKTLGHSIDKSDNKGQNSLESEIVLNKLNGHLDQLLSLMDLAVAGGAVSEMNFGILKQETVVLSENVSLGIKEVSSLRLIEDQNGEIRTVNGFPISGVSRQVQSSSAYSNPIKNSGPHIGQIRLAESGVYNGQKTSKSMMGENSSANNHPRPNKAESRDHRKKIITDFVKGKSWTAIKDIAVAVHGCSEKTVQRLLAEMVEEGVLKKQGERRWSRYMAR
;
A
#
# COMPACT_ATOMS: atom_id res chain seq x y z
N MET A 1 -0.43 0.78 -34.38
CA MET A 1 0.31 -0.25 -33.60
C MET A 1 1.44 0.35 -32.75
N LEU A 2 2.18 1.36 -33.22
CA LEU A 2 3.22 2.03 -32.40
C LEU A 2 2.65 2.89 -31.26
N ASP A 3 1.59 3.69 -31.51
CA ASP A 3 0.97 4.56 -30.49
C ASP A 3 0.38 3.83 -29.27
N GLN A 4 -0.18 2.63 -29.48
CA GLN A 4 -0.78 1.85 -28.40
C GLN A 4 0.27 1.30 -27.42
N LYS A 5 1.48 1.05 -27.94
CA LYS A 5 2.59 0.47 -27.18
C LYS A 5 3.26 1.50 -26.27
N ASP A 6 3.43 2.72 -26.78
CA ASP A 6 3.98 3.84 -26.00
C ASP A 6 3.04 4.27 -24.87
N ASN A 7 1.73 4.09 -25.03
CA ASN A 7 0.75 4.33 -23.97
C ASN A 7 0.79 3.25 -22.88
N HIS A 8 0.81 1.97 -23.25
CA HIS A 8 0.93 0.86 -22.28
C HIS A 8 2.21 0.94 -21.43
N LEU A 9 3.33 1.33 -22.04
CA LEU A 9 4.61 1.55 -21.36
C LEU A 9 4.55 2.71 -20.35
N LYS A 10 3.80 3.78 -20.67
CA LYS A 10 3.56 4.90 -19.74
C LYS A 10 2.67 4.47 -18.59
N ASP A 11 1.68 3.62 -18.85
CA ASP A 11 0.72 3.16 -17.84
C ASP A 11 1.37 2.22 -16.82
N ILE A 12 2.22 1.28 -17.24
CA ILE A 12 2.95 0.40 -16.30
C ILE A 12 3.93 1.19 -15.42
N ASN A 13 4.70 2.11 -16.01
CA ASN A 13 5.62 2.95 -15.24
C ASN A 13 4.88 3.84 -14.22
N LEU A 14 3.69 4.31 -14.59
CA LEU A 14 2.81 5.04 -13.69
C LEU A 14 2.32 4.15 -12.54
N LEU A 15 1.89 2.92 -12.82
CA LEU A 15 1.49 1.93 -11.80
C LEU A 15 2.64 1.64 -10.82
N ALA A 16 3.85 1.40 -11.34
CA ALA A 16 5.06 1.18 -10.55
C ALA A 16 5.34 2.36 -9.61
N SER A 17 5.31 3.59 -10.13
CA SER A 17 5.53 4.81 -9.34
C SER A 17 4.45 5.00 -8.26
N LYS A 18 3.18 4.78 -8.60
CA LYS A 18 2.06 4.85 -7.64
C LYS A 18 2.20 3.81 -6.53
N GLY A 19 2.51 2.56 -6.88
CA GLY A 19 2.75 1.48 -5.90
C GLY A 19 3.88 1.81 -4.93
N GLN A 20 4.99 2.37 -5.41
CA GLN A 20 6.08 2.82 -4.55
C GLN A 20 5.74 4.02 -3.67
N ARG A 21 4.90 4.95 -4.14
CA ARG A 21 4.45 6.09 -3.32
C ARG A 21 3.50 5.63 -2.22
N LEU A 22 2.55 4.76 -2.58
CA LEU A 22 1.59 4.20 -1.65
C LEU A 22 2.27 3.37 -0.56
N SER A 23 3.20 2.48 -0.91
CA SER A 23 3.94 1.66 0.05
C SER A 23 4.69 2.50 1.08
N ARG A 24 5.39 3.55 0.65
CA ARG A 24 6.06 4.51 1.55
C ARG A 24 5.07 5.16 2.51
N ALA A 25 3.92 5.60 2.01
CA ALA A 25 2.92 6.26 2.84
C ALA A 25 2.32 5.29 3.89
N ILE A 26 1.97 4.07 3.48
CA ILE A 26 1.47 3.02 4.38
C ILE A 26 2.52 2.68 5.45
N TYR A 27 3.79 2.53 5.05
CA TYR A 27 4.89 2.29 5.99
C TYR A 27 5.00 3.41 7.04
N LEU A 28 4.89 4.68 6.62
CA LEU A 28 4.93 5.82 7.53
C LEU A 28 3.71 5.83 8.48
N VAL A 29 2.50 5.58 7.96
CA VAL A 29 1.28 5.58 8.78
C VAL A 29 1.24 4.39 9.74
N SER A 30 1.90 3.28 9.42
CA SER A 30 2.05 2.16 10.36
C SER A 30 2.73 2.56 11.68
N SER A 31 3.44 3.69 11.73
CA SER A 31 4.03 4.21 12.97
C SER A 31 3.00 4.56 14.05
N PHE A 32 1.74 4.79 13.68
CA PHE A 32 0.65 5.03 14.62
C PHE A 32 0.15 3.76 15.31
N VAL A 33 0.49 2.57 14.79
CA VAL A 33 0.23 1.29 15.44
C VAL A 33 1.27 1.07 16.54
N SER A 34 0.84 0.55 17.70
CA SER A 34 1.72 0.23 18.83
C SER A 34 2.79 -0.81 18.44
N ASP A 35 4.01 -0.69 18.97
CA ASP A 35 5.07 -1.68 18.76
C ASP A 35 4.76 -3.05 19.40
N GLN A 36 3.85 -3.08 20.36
CA GLN A 36 3.37 -4.32 21.01
C GLN A 36 2.31 -5.05 20.17
N ASP A 37 1.74 -4.37 19.18
CA ASP A 37 0.74 -4.97 18.29
C ASP A 37 1.44 -5.60 17.08
N PRO A 38 1.36 -6.93 16.88
CA PRO A 38 1.99 -7.61 15.75
C PRO A 38 1.49 -7.10 14.39
N LEU A 39 0.31 -6.48 14.34
CA LEU A 39 -0.26 -5.92 13.13
C LEU A 39 0.63 -4.84 12.51
N LYS A 40 1.36 -4.07 13.32
CA LYS A 40 2.32 -3.07 12.84
C LYS A 40 3.34 -3.69 11.90
N TRP A 41 3.94 -4.79 12.33
CA TRP A 41 5.00 -5.47 11.61
C TRP A 41 4.45 -6.13 10.35
N LYS A 42 3.24 -6.69 10.39
CA LYS A 42 2.57 -7.24 9.22
C LYS A 42 2.23 -6.19 8.16
N ILE A 43 1.73 -5.02 8.56
CA ILE A 43 1.50 -3.90 7.62
C ILE A 43 2.83 -3.46 6.98
N ARG A 44 3.90 -3.37 7.76
CA ARG A 44 5.23 -2.97 7.27
C ARG A 44 5.83 -3.98 6.30
N GLU A 45 5.75 -5.27 6.63
CA GLU A 45 6.21 -6.37 5.77
C GLU A 45 5.53 -6.28 4.40
N ARG A 46 4.19 -6.19 4.37
CA ARG A 46 3.43 -6.06 3.13
C ARG A 46 3.71 -4.77 2.36
N ALA A 47 3.93 -3.65 3.05
CA ALA A 47 4.32 -2.41 2.39
C ALA A 47 5.71 -2.54 1.70
N ILE A 48 6.66 -3.23 2.32
CA ILE A 48 7.99 -3.46 1.74
C ILE A 48 7.90 -4.38 0.52
N GLU A 49 7.13 -5.46 0.61
CA GLU A 49 6.91 -6.38 -0.52
C GLU A 49 6.24 -5.66 -1.70
N LEU A 50 5.19 -4.88 -1.43
CA LEU A 50 4.55 -4.03 -2.45
C LEU A 50 5.56 -3.09 -3.12
N MET A 51 6.43 -2.44 -2.35
CA MET A 51 7.47 -1.56 -2.90
C MET A 51 8.45 -2.31 -3.80
N SER A 52 8.87 -3.50 -3.38
CA SER A 52 9.80 -4.35 -4.13
C SER A 52 9.18 -4.78 -5.46
N ASP A 53 7.98 -5.33 -5.45
CA ASP A 53 7.30 -5.80 -6.66
C ASP A 53 6.92 -4.63 -7.58
N ALA A 54 6.53 -3.46 -7.03
CA ALA A 54 6.31 -2.24 -7.80
C ALA A 54 7.58 -1.76 -8.51
N LYS A 55 8.76 -1.94 -7.90
CA LYS A 55 10.03 -1.59 -8.52
C LYS A 55 10.40 -2.59 -9.63
N THR A 56 10.19 -3.88 -9.39
CA THR A 56 10.39 -4.94 -10.40
C THR A 56 9.51 -4.70 -11.63
N LEU A 57 8.26 -4.28 -11.43
CA LEU A 57 7.33 -3.91 -12.51
C LEU A 57 7.84 -2.75 -13.38
N GLY A 58 8.53 -1.77 -12.77
CA GLY A 58 9.16 -0.69 -13.53
C GLY A 58 10.40 -1.15 -14.31
N HIS A 59 11.17 -2.09 -13.76
CA HIS A 59 12.42 -2.57 -14.38
C HIS A 59 12.22 -3.62 -15.48
N SER A 60 11.08 -4.34 -15.51
CA SER A 60 10.77 -5.29 -16.60
C SER A 60 10.63 -4.60 -17.97
N ILE A 61 10.60 -3.26 -18.00
CA ILE A 61 10.49 -2.45 -19.21
C ILE A 61 11.83 -1.95 -19.75
N ASP A 62 12.82 -1.67 -18.88
CA ASP A 62 14.12 -1.11 -19.30
C ASP A 62 14.97 -2.09 -20.14
N LYS A 63 14.65 -3.39 -20.12
CA LYS A 63 15.35 -4.44 -20.89
C LYS A 63 14.60 -4.72 -22.19
N SER A 64 14.80 -3.85 -23.18
CA SER A 64 14.04 -3.79 -24.45
C SER A 64 14.32 -4.90 -25.48
N ASP A 65 15.11 -5.94 -25.20
CA ASP A 65 15.58 -6.84 -26.26
C ASP A 65 14.71 -8.10 -26.51
N ASN A 66 13.86 -8.55 -25.57
CA ASN A 66 13.07 -9.79 -25.73
C ASN A 66 11.56 -9.60 -25.46
N LYS A 67 10.78 -9.43 -26.54
CA LYS A 67 9.38 -8.97 -26.50
C LYS A 67 8.35 -9.93 -25.86
N GLY A 68 8.46 -11.26 -26.06
CA GLY A 68 7.45 -12.22 -25.58
C GLY A 68 7.60 -12.68 -24.13
N GLN A 69 8.79 -12.56 -23.55
CA GLN A 69 9.07 -13.00 -22.18
C GLN A 69 8.64 -11.95 -21.14
N ASN A 70 8.69 -10.67 -21.54
CA ASN A 70 8.35 -9.52 -20.69
C ASN A 70 6.85 -9.44 -20.37
N SER A 71 5.96 -9.93 -21.25
CA SER A 71 4.50 -9.92 -21.04
C SER A 71 4.09 -10.85 -19.90
N LEU A 72 4.59 -12.10 -19.90
CA LEU A 72 4.32 -13.07 -18.83
C LEU A 72 4.93 -12.62 -17.49
N GLU A 73 6.16 -12.10 -17.51
CA GLU A 73 6.80 -11.58 -16.29
C GLU A 73 6.00 -10.40 -15.71
N SER A 74 5.56 -9.47 -16.56
CA SER A 74 4.74 -8.33 -16.14
C SER A 74 3.38 -8.78 -15.60
N GLU A 75 2.72 -9.76 -16.24
CA GLU A 75 1.45 -10.34 -15.75
C GLU A 75 1.63 -10.96 -14.35
N ILE A 76 2.70 -11.73 -14.13
CA ILE A 76 3.00 -12.33 -12.82
C ILE A 76 3.24 -11.24 -11.77
N VAL A 77 4.04 -10.22 -12.10
CA VAL A 77 4.35 -9.13 -11.16
C VAL A 77 3.10 -8.31 -10.85
N LEU A 78 2.25 -8.00 -11.84
CA LEU A 78 0.99 -7.29 -11.63
C LEU A 78 0.03 -8.09 -10.72
N ASN A 79 -0.08 -9.41 -10.90
CA ASN A 79 -0.89 -10.26 -10.03
C ASN A 79 -0.37 -10.28 -8.58
N LYS A 80 0.95 -10.35 -8.38
CA LYS A 80 1.56 -10.23 -7.05
C LYS A 80 1.23 -8.87 -6.42
N LEU A 81 1.40 -7.80 -7.20
CA LEU A 81 1.12 -6.44 -6.76
C LEU A 81 -0.34 -6.28 -6.32
N ASN A 82 -1.28 -6.83 -7.10
CA ASN A 82 -2.70 -6.84 -6.75
C ASN A 82 -2.95 -7.57 -5.43
N GLY A 83 -2.35 -8.76 -5.24
CA GLY A 83 -2.46 -9.51 -4.00
C GLY A 83 -1.92 -8.75 -2.77
N HIS A 84 -0.84 -7.98 -2.92
CA HIS A 84 -0.34 -7.12 -1.83
C HIS A 84 -1.32 -6.01 -1.47
N LEU A 85 -1.96 -5.39 -2.47
CA LEU A 85 -2.95 -4.32 -2.25
C LEU A 85 -4.18 -4.83 -1.49
N ASP A 86 -4.71 -6.00 -1.88
CA ASP A 86 -5.85 -6.63 -1.21
C ASP A 86 -5.54 -7.01 0.24
N GLN A 87 -4.33 -7.53 0.49
CA GLN A 87 -3.87 -7.85 1.84
C GLN A 87 -3.67 -6.58 2.68
N LEU A 88 -3.11 -5.52 2.10
CA LEU A 88 -2.95 -4.24 2.80
C LEU A 88 -4.30 -3.61 3.16
N LEU A 89 -5.30 -3.67 2.28
CA LEU A 89 -6.67 -3.26 2.60
C LEU A 89 -7.20 -4.03 3.81
N SER A 90 -7.10 -5.36 3.76
CA SER A 90 -7.55 -6.24 4.85
C SER A 90 -6.85 -5.94 6.18
N LEU A 91 -5.54 -5.70 6.16
CA LEU A 91 -4.76 -5.35 7.36
C LEU A 91 -5.11 -3.96 7.89
N MET A 92 -5.34 -2.98 7.01
CA MET A 92 -5.78 -1.64 7.42
C MET A 92 -7.19 -1.66 8.00
N ASP A 93 -8.10 -2.47 7.44
CA ASP A 93 -9.43 -2.72 7.99
C ASP A 93 -9.36 -3.33 9.39
N LEU A 94 -8.52 -4.35 9.57
CA LEU A 94 -8.29 -4.96 10.88
C LEU A 94 -7.72 -3.95 11.89
N ALA A 95 -6.80 -3.08 11.46
CA ALA A 95 -6.21 -2.05 12.32
C ALA A 95 -7.23 -1.03 12.81
N VAL A 96 -8.16 -0.66 11.92
CA VAL A 96 -9.27 0.25 12.25
C VAL A 96 -10.27 -0.44 13.18
N ALA A 97 -10.71 -1.65 12.84
CA ALA A 97 -11.68 -2.41 13.63
C ALA A 97 -11.15 -2.75 15.04
N GLY A 98 -9.85 -3.06 15.16
CA GLY A 98 -9.18 -3.29 16.43
C GLY A 98 -8.90 -2.02 17.24
N GLY A 99 -9.23 -0.83 16.72
CA GLY A 99 -8.98 0.45 17.38
C GLY A 99 -7.50 0.83 17.47
N ALA A 100 -6.60 0.09 16.80
CA ALA A 100 -5.18 0.39 16.76
C ALA A 100 -4.89 1.70 16.02
N VAL A 101 -5.75 2.07 15.06
CA VAL A 101 -5.66 3.30 14.27
C VAL A 101 -7.07 3.86 14.04
N SER A 102 -7.23 5.18 14.07
CA SER A 102 -8.53 5.81 13.74
C SER A 102 -8.86 5.68 12.25
N GLU A 103 -10.14 5.61 11.91
CA GLU A 103 -10.61 5.58 10.52
C GLU A 103 -9.98 6.66 9.64
N MET A 104 -9.79 7.87 10.20
CA MET A 104 -9.18 8.99 9.48
C MET A 104 -7.72 8.76 9.09
N ASN A 105 -6.94 8.05 9.90
CA ASN A 105 -5.51 7.85 9.64
C ASN A 105 -5.28 6.89 8.47
N PHE A 106 -6.17 5.90 8.28
CA PHE A 106 -6.12 4.99 7.13
C PHE A 106 -7.08 5.35 6.01
N GLY A 107 -8.08 6.22 6.21
CA GLY A 107 -9.15 6.46 5.24
C GLY A 107 -8.63 6.88 3.85
N ILE A 108 -7.73 7.86 3.80
CA ILE A 108 -7.15 8.33 2.53
C ILE A 108 -6.29 7.22 1.88
N LEU A 109 -5.51 6.50 2.68
CA LEU A 109 -4.67 5.43 2.16
C LEU A 109 -5.48 4.25 1.63
N LYS A 110 -6.58 3.88 2.30
CA LYS A 110 -7.49 2.84 1.81
C LYS A 110 -8.10 3.22 0.48
N GLN A 111 -8.56 4.47 0.33
CA GLN A 111 -9.10 4.95 -0.95
C GLN A 111 -8.05 4.89 -2.06
N GLU A 112 -6.82 5.36 -1.80
CA GLU A 112 -5.74 5.29 -2.79
C GLU A 112 -5.35 3.84 -3.12
N THR A 113 -5.36 2.93 -2.13
CA THR A 113 -5.10 1.50 -2.36
C THR A 113 -6.17 0.86 -3.24
N VAL A 114 -7.46 1.20 -3.03
CA VAL A 114 -8.56 0.72 -3.89
C VAL A 114 -8.37 1.23 -5.32
N VAL A 115 -8.12 2.53 -5.50
CA VAL A 115 -7.90 3.12 -6.83
C VAL A 115 -6.69 2.47 -7.51
N LEU A 116 -5.61 2.19 -6.79
CA LEU A 116 -4.46 1.51 -7.37
C LEU A 116 -4.79 0.05 -7.74
N SER A 117 -5.52 -0.67 -6.90
CA SER A 117 -5.95 -2.05 -7.17
C SER A 117 -6.79 -2.13 -8.45
N GLU A 118 -7.74 -1.21 -8.64
CA GLU A 118 -8.54 -1.11 -9.88
C GLU A 118 -7.66 -0.87 -11.12
N ASN A 119 -6.70 0.06 -11.03
CA ASN A 119 -5.80 0.34 -12.15
C ASN A 119 -4.87 -0.84 -12.46
N VAL A 120 -4.42 -1.57 -11.45
CA VAL A 120 -3.59 -2.79 -11.62
C VAL A 120 -4.43 -3.89 -12.25
N SER A 121 -5.68 -4.08 -11.82
CA SER A 121 -6.61 -5.04 -12.43
C SER A 121 -6.86 -4.76 -13.92
N LEU A 122 -6.97 -3.47 -14.29
CA LEU A 122 -7.05 -3.07 -15.70
C LEU A 122 -5.76 -3.42 -16.46
N GLY A 123 -4.60 -3.12 -15.89
CA GLY A 123 -3.31 -3.49 -16.47
C GLY A 123 -3.15 -5.01 -16.68
N ILE A 124 -3.62 -5.84 -15.73
CA ILE A 124 -3.62 -7.30 -15.87
C ILE A 124 -4.44 -7.70 -17.11
N LYS A 125 -5.67 -7.20 -17.23
CA LYS A 125 -6.57 -7.52 -18.37
C LYS A 125 -5.95 -7.13 -19.71
N GLU A 126 -5.28 -5.99 -19.77
CA GLU A 126 -4.61 -5.52 -20.97
C GLU A 126 -3.45 -6.44 -21.37
N VAL A 127 -2.57 -6.79 -20.43
CA VAL A 127 -1.45 -7.71 -20.66
C VAL A 127 -1.95 -9.10 -21.09
N SER A 128 -2.98 -9.63 -20.42
CA SER A 128 -3.59 -10.92 -20.80
C SER A 128 -4.20 -10.86 -22.20
N SER A 129 -4.82 -9.73 -22.58
CA SER A 129 -5.41 -9.54 -23.92
C SER A 129 -4.34 -9.50 -25.02
N LEU A 130 -3.21 -8.82 -24.79
CA LEU A 130 -2.08 -8.79 -25.71
C LEU A 130 -1.49 -10.19 -25.94
N ARG A 131 -1.42 -11.01 -24.89
CA ARG A 131 -0.94 -12.39 -24.98
C ARG A 131 -1.84 -13.27 -25.87
N LEU A 132 -3.16 -13.13 -25.78
CA LEU A 132 -4.09 -13.88 -26.63
C LEU A 132 -3.91 -13.55 -28.12
N ILE A 133 -3.47 -12.32 -28.44
CA ILE A 133 -3.17 -11.89 -29.81
C ILE A 133 -1.80 -12.43 -30.26
N GLU A 134 -0.79 -12.46 -29.38
CA GLU A 134 0.51 -13.07 -29.69
C GLU A 134 0.40 -14.58 -29.97
N ASP A 135 -0.42 -15.30 -29.20
CA ASP A 135 -0.68 -16.74 -29.42
C ASP A 135 -1.34 -17.01 -30.79
N GLN A 136 -2.07 -16.04 -31.36
CA GLN A 136 -2.67 -16.16 -32.70
C GLN A 136 -1.69 -15.85 -33.84
N ASN A 137 -0.56 -15.17 -33.57
CA ASN A 137 0.46 -14.81 -34.56
C ASN A 137 1.66 -15.78 -34.60
N GLY A 138 1.62 -16.89 -33.83
CA GLY A 138 2.24 -18.15 -34.24
C GLY A 138 3.73 -18.36 -33.96
N GLU A 139 4.11 -18.46 -32.68
CA GLU A 139 5.19 -19.38 -32.30
C GLU A 139 4.69 -20.36 -31.24
N ILE A 140 4.82 -21.66 -31.53
CA ILE A 140 4.53 -22.74 -30.58
C ILE A 140 5.54 -22.63 -29.46
N ARG A 141 5.10 -22.26 -28.25
CA ARG A 141 5.97 -22.22 -27.06
C ARG A 141 6.32 -23.67 -26.67
N THR A 142 7.49 -24.12 -27.11
CA THR A 142 8.10 -25.38 -26.65
C THR A 142 9.07 -25.10 -25.51
N VAL A 143 8.98 -25.85 -24.42
CA VAL A 143 10.06 -25.96 -23.44
C VAL A 143 10.70 -27.32 -23.65
N ASN A 144 11.99 -27.35 -23.98
CA ASN A 144 12.75 -28.58 -24.28
C ASN A 144 12.13 -29.44 -25.40
N GLY A 145 11.54 -28.81 -26.43
CA GLY A 145 10.91 -29.51 -27.55
C GLY A 145 9.52 -30.10 -27.24
N PHE A 146 8.97 -29.87 -26.05
CA PHE A 146 7.62 -30.29 -25.68
C PHE A 146 6.67 -29.09 -25.69
N PRO A 147 5.52 -29.18 -26.39
CA PRO A 147 4.51 -28.12 -26.37
C PRO A 147 3.93 -28.00 -24.95
N ILE A 148 3.90 -26.78 -24.40
CA ILE A 148 3.21 -26.50 -23.13
C ILE A 148 1.70 -26.69 -23.37
N SER A 149 1.17 -27.82 -22.91
CA SER A 149 -0.26 -28.12 -23.02
C SER A 149 -1.07 -27.23 -22.07
N GLY A 150 -1.89 -26.36 -22.64
CA GLY A 150 -2.79 -25.44 -21.92
C GLY A 150 -3.81 -24.76 -22.84
N VAL A 151 -3.59 -24.77 -24.16
CA VAL A 151 -4.60 -24.38 -25.15
C VAL A 151 -5.24 -25.65 -25.71
N SER A 152 -6.34 -26.08 -25.10
CA SER A 152 -7.20 -27.11 -25.67
C SER A 152 -7.88 -26.54 -26.91
N ARG A 153 -7.28 -26.74 -28.09
CA ARG A 153 -8.00 -26.63 -29.35
C ARG A 153 -8.72 -27.97 -29.53
N GLN A 154 -10.02 -28.04 -29.22
CA GLN A 154 -10.86 -29.14 -29.67
C GLN A 154 -10.90 -29.11 -31.20
N VAL A 155 -9.96 -29.80 -31.83
CA VAL A 155 -10.07 -30.18 -33.24
C VAL A 155 -10.80 -31.52 -33.24
N GLN A 156 -12.07 -31.49 -33.64
CA GLN A 156 -12.78 -32.70 -33.99
C GLN A 156 -12.11 -33.30 -35.24
N SER A 157 -11.40 -34.41 -35.07
CA SER A 157 -11.17 -35.33 -36.18
C SER A 157 -11.17 -36.76 -35.66
N SER A 158 -12.18 -37.48 -36.10
CA SER A 158 -12.40 -38.92 -36.02
C SER A 158 -11.16 -39.76 -36.36
N SER A 159 -10.82 -40.73 -35.51
CA SER A 159 -10.71 -42.15 -35.88
C SER A 159 -10.26 -42.96 -34.66
N ALA A 160 -10.96 -44.07 -34.44
CA ALA A 160 -10.65 -45.09 -33.46
C ALA A 160 -9.25 -45.71 -33.69
N TYR A 161 -8.56 -46.07 -32.61
CA TYR A 161 -8.06 -47.43 -32.39
C TYR A 161 -7.72 -47.61 -30.90
N SER A 162 -8.37 -48.60 -30.32
CA SER A 162 -8.14 -49.17 -28.99
C SER A 162 -6.83 -49.96 -28.92
N ASN A 163 -6.14 -49.95 -27.77
CA ASN A 163 -5.67 -51.18 -27.11
C ASN A 163 -5.22 -50.95 -25.65
N PRO A 164 -5.23 -51.99 -24.79
CA PRO A 164 -5.36 -51.85 -23.34
C PRO A 164 -4.10 -52.27 -22.52
N ILE A 165 -4.02 -51.70 -21.30
CA ILE A 165 -3.53 -52.25 -20.01
C ILE A 165 -2.03 -52.63 -19.89
N LYS A 166 -1.34 -52.14 -18.84
CA LYS A 166 -0.87 -52.94 -17.68
C LYS A 166 -0.18 -52.13 -16.58
N ASN A 167 -0.53 -52.51 -15.36
CA ASN A 167 -0.09 -52.01 -14.06
C ASN A 167 1.39 -52.23 -13.77
N SER A 168 1.99 -51.32 -12.99
CA SER A 168 2.91 -51.64 -11.90
C SER A 168 3.08 -50.45 -10.95
N GLY A 169 2.50 -50.53 -9.75
CA GLY A 169 3.07 -49.88 -8.55
C GLY A 169 4.32 -50.67 -8.08
N PRO A 170 5.03 -50.29 -7.01
CA PRO A 170 4.42 -49.89 -5.72
C PRO A 170 5.15 -48.85 -4.82
N HIS A 171 4.43 -48.48 -3.73
CA HIS A 171 4.83 -48.17 -2.33
C HIS A 171 5.67 -46.90 -1.99
N ILE A 172 5.09 -45.93 -1.26
CA ILE A 172 4.93 -45.78 0.21
C ILE A 172 6.24 -45.39 0.94
N GLY A 173 6.22 -44.22 1.59
CA GLY A 173 7.20 -43.79 2.58
C GLY A 173 6.71 -42.52 3.29
N GLN A 174 6.07 -42.73 4.45
CA GLN A 174 5.44 -41.75 5.33
C GLN A 174 6.43 -41.40 6.49
N ILE A 175 6.20 -40.29 7.23
CA ILE A 175 6.59 -40.05 8.67
C ILE A 175 8.07 -39.61 8.89
N ARG A 176 8.50 -38.64 9.74
CA ARG A 176 7.91 -37.70 10.74
C ARG A 176 8.91 -36.58 11.12
N LEU A 177 8.35 -35.55 11.76
CA LEU A 177 8.91 -34.67 12.81
C LEU A 177 10.03 -35.27 13.69
N ALA A 178 10.98 -34.42 14.07
CA ALA A 178 11.51 -34.31 15.45
C ALA A 178 12.13 -32.93 15.71
N GLU A 179 11.88 -32.41 16.91
CA GLU A 179 12.21 -31.09 17.46
C GLU A 179 13.63 -30.99 18.08
N SER A 180 13.96 -29.75 18.42
CA SER A 180 14.71 -29.28 19.62
C SER A 180 16.21 -28.95 19.49
N GLY A 181 16.53 -27.70 19.90
CA GLY A 181 17.89 -27.17 20.03
C GLY A 181 17.97 -25.69 20.48
N VAL A 182 17.47 -25.44 21.69
CA VAL A 182 17.69 -24.34 22.68
C VAL A 182 18.81 -23.27 22.47
N TYR A 183 18.41 -22.01 22.73
CA TYR A 183 19.07 -20.77 23.24
C TYR A 183 20.58 -20.64 23.55
N ASN A 184 21.17 -19.52 23.07
CA ASN A 184 21.76 -18.37 23.82
C ASN A 184 22.37 -17.42 22.75
N GLY A 185 22.31 -16.08 22.75
CA GLY A 185 22.26 -15.08 23.80
C GLY A 185 23.51 -14.20 23.67
N GLN A 186 23.44 -13.01 23.07
CA GLN A 186 24.42 -11.93 23.28
C GLN A 186 23.92 -10.55 22.80
N LYS A 187 24.04 -9.57 23.70
CA LYS A 187 23.86 -8.12 23.51
C LYS A 187 25.19 -7.48 23.08
N THR A 188 25.20 -6.51 22.17
CA THR A 188 26.17 -5.39 22.06
C THR A 188 25.54 -4.28 21.19
N SER A 189 25.11 -3.15 21.76
CA SER A 189 25.81 -1.84 21.90
C SER A 189 25.89 -0.95 20.64
N LYS A 190 25.05 0.09 20.64
CA LYS A 190 25.34 1.54 20.48
C LYS A 190 26.41 2.02 19.47
N SER A 191 25.96 3.05 18.72
CA SER A 191 26.70 4.20 18.16
C SER A 191 27.13 4.09 16.69
N MET A 192 26.63 4.99 15.83
CA MET A 192 27.45 5.94 15.05
C MET A 192 26.58 7.14 14.63
N MET A 193 26.94 8.33 15.13
CA MET A 193 26.79 9.64 14.45
C MET A 193 27.64 9.60 13.16
N GLY A 194 27.42 10.37 12.10
CA GLY A 194 26.50 11.45 11.78
C GLY A 194 26.87 11.99 10.37
N GLU A 195 25.96 12.79 9.80
CA GLU A 195 26.18 13.97 8.92
C GLU A 195 26.99 13.82 7.60
N ASN A 196 26.76 14.52 6.49
CA ASN A 196 25.88 15.62 6.07
C ASN A 196 25.89 15.63 4.50
N SER A 197 24.76 15.65 3.79
CA SER A 197 24.06 16.83 3.24
C SER A 197 24.46 17.27 1.82
N SER A 198 23.48 17.25 0.90
CA SER A 198 23.15 18.28 -0.12
C SER A 198 22.14 17.71 -1.13
N ALA A 199 21.18 18.41 -1.72
CA ALA A 199 20.47 19.66 -1.50
C ALA A 199 19.37 19.64 -2.56
N ASN A 200 18.09 19.87 -2.23
CA ASN A 200 17.16 20.40 -3.22
C ASN A 200 16.01 21.16 -2.55
N ASN A 201 16.00 22.48 -2.78
CA ASN A 201 15.09 23.46 -2.22
C ASN A 201 13.77 23.48 -3.00
N HIS A 202 12.68 23.06 -2.37
CA HIS A 202 11.34 23.58 -2.64
C HIS A 202 10.78 24.11 -1.32
N PRO A 203 10.19 25.32 -1.26
CA PRO A 203 9.67 25.88 -0.02
C PRO A 203 8.49 25.02 0.44
N ARG A 204 8.71 24.19 1.45
CA ARG A 204 7.62 23.53 2.16
C ARG A 204 6.93 24.60 3.01
N PRO A 205 5.59 24.72 2.99
CA PRO A 205 4.91 25.72 3.82
C PRO A 205 5.30 25.50 5.28
N ASN A 206 5.72 26.59 5.91
CA ASN A 206 6.27 26.56 7.25
C ASN A 206 5.17 26.06 8.21
N LYS A 207 5.41 24.95 8.91
CA LYS A 207 4.44 24.35 9.85
C LYS A 207 4.00 25.34 10.94
N ALA A 208 4.84 26.34 11.23
CA ALA A 208 4.55 27.45 12.12
C ALA A 208 3.48 28.42 11.56
N GLU A 209 3.59 28.83 10.29
CA GLU A 209 2.62 29.74 9.64
C GLU A 209 1.22 29.13 9.59
N SER A 210 1.13 27.82 9.33
CA SER A 210 -0.15 27.11 9.36
C SER A 210 -0.74 26.99 10.77
N ARG A 211 0.07 27.05 11.84
CA ARG A 211 -0.41 27.02 13.23
C ARG A 211 -0.96 28.37 13.66
N ASP A 212 -0.26 29.45 13.35
CA ASP A 212 -0.69 30.80 13.71
C ASP A 212 -1.97 31.21 12.99
N HIS A 213 -2.08 30.83 11.71
CA HIS A 213 -3.31 31.01 10.94
C HIS A 213 -4.51 30.30 11.61
N ARG A 214 -4.32 29.09 12.13
CA ARG A 214 -5.38 28.34 12.84
C ARG A 214 -5.73 28.97 14.18
N LYS A 215 -4.74 29.43 14.96
CA LYS A 215 -4.99 30.16 16.22
C LYS A 215 -5.82 31.43 15.95
N LYS A 216 -5.54 32.12 14.84
CA LYS A 216 -6.32 33.30 14.41
C LYS A 216 -7.77 32.93 14.11
N ILE A 217 -8.03 31.89 13.32
CA ILE A 217 -9.39 31.40 13.03
C ILE A 217 -10.14 31.04 14.31
N ILE A 218 -9.49 30.34 15.26
CA ILE A 218 -10.09 30.00 16.55
C ILE A 218 -10.45 31.27 17.33
N THR A 219 -9.53 32.23 17.37
CA THR A 219 -9.74 33.51 18.07
C THR A 219 -10.92 34.26 17.46
N ASP A 220 -10.96 34.38 16.13
CA ASP A 220 -12.02 35.09 15.42
C ASP A 220 -13.38 34.37 15.56
N PHE A 221 -13.39 33.04 15.63
CA PHE A 221 -14.61 32.26 15.81
C PHE A 221 -15.19 32.38 17.22
N VAL A 222 -14.34 32.49 18.25
CA VAL A 222 -14.76 32.53 19.66
C VAL A 222 -15.00 33.98 20.14
N LYS A 223 -14.39 34.98 19.51
CA LYS A 223 -14.67 36.40 19.76
C LYS A 223 -16.15 36.71 19.54
N GLY A 224 -16.80 37.29 20.55
CA GLY A 224 -18.22 37.66 20.50
C GLY A 224 -19.22 36.51 20.73
N LYS A 225 -18.76 35.28 20.97
CA LYS A 225 -19.61 34.15 21.37
C LYS A 225 -19.53 33.87 22.87
N SER A 226 -20.60 33.28 23.40
CA SER A 226 -20.60 32.70 24.74
C SER A 226 -19.79 31.39 24.77
N TRP A 227 -19.79 30.72 25.92
CA TRP A 227 -19.12 29.43 26.14
C TRP A 227 -19.37 28.41 25.04
N THR A 228 -18.38 28.24 24.17
CA THR A 228 -18.47 27.42 22.96
C THR A 228 -17.84 26.05 23.20
N ALA A 229 -18.47 24.97 22.71
CA ALA A 229 -17.95 23.62 22.89
C ALA A 229 -16.83 23.31 21.88
N ILE A 230 -15.96 22.36 22.23
CA ILE A 230 -14.86 21.90 21.35
C ILE A 230 -15.38 21.48 19.97
N LYS A 231 -16.52 20.80 19.91
CA LYS A 231 -17.12 20.34 18.65
C LYS A 231 -17.42 21.49 17.69
N ASP A 232 -17.99 22.58 18.20
CA ASP A 232 -18.37 23.73 17.37
C ASP A 232 -17.13 24.45 16.83
N ILE A 233 -16.08 24.55 17.65
CA ILE A 233 -14.79 25.12 17.24
C ILE A 233 -14.11 24.21 16.20
N ALA A 234 -14.18 22.89 16.37
CA ALA A 234 -13.58 21.93 15.45
C ALA A 234 -14.22 21.95 14.07
N VAL A 235 -15.53 22.22 13.97
CA VAL A 235 -16.23 22.40 12.68
C VAL A 235 -15.75 23.67 11.97
N ALA A 236 -15.43 24.73 12.72
CA ALA A 236 -15.02 26.01 12.15
C ALA A 236 -13.57 26.03 11.63
N VAL A 237 -12.68 25.20 12.20
CA VAL A 237 -11.27 25.14 11.80
C VAL A 237 -11.05 24.02 10.78
N HIS A 238 -11.20 24.35 9.50
CA HIS A 238 -11.01 23.41 8.41
C HIS A 238 -9.55 22.94 8.26
N GLY A 239 -9.35 21.68 7.87
CA GLY A 239 -8.03 21.13 7.57
C GLY A 239 -7.21 20.67 8.79
N CYS A 240 -7.84 20.47 9.94
CA CYS A 240 -7.18 19.85 11.10
C CYS A 240 -8.10 18.92 11.89
N SER A 241 -7.52 17.93 12.57
CA SER A 241 -8.27 17.00 13.42
C SER A 241 -8.69 17.67 14.74
N GLU A 242 -9.75 17.18 15.37
CA GLU A 242 -10.22 17.66 16.67
C GLU A 242 -9.10 17.67 17.72
N LYS A 243 -8.21 16.67 17.72
CA LYS A 243 -7.04 16.59 18.61
C LYS A 243 -6.05 17.74 18.39
N THR A 244 -5.95 18.24 17.16
CA THR A 244 -5.11 19.41 16.83
C THR A 244 -5.73 20.69 17.39
N VAL A 245 -7.05 20.85 17.25
CA VAL A 245 -7.80 21.95 17.86
C VAL A 245 -7.70 21.89 19.38
N GLN A 246 -7.85 20.72 20.00
CA GLN A 246 -7.70 20.53 21.45
C GLN A 246 -6.31 20.95 21.96
N ARG A 247 -5.23 20.65 21.24
CA ARG A 247 -3.88 21.12 21.59
C ARG A 247 -3.73 22.63 21.48
N LEU A 248 -4.22 23.21 20.38
CA LEU A 248 -4.19 24.67 20.17
C LEU A 248 -5.03 25.40 21.23
N LEU A 249 -6.19 24.86 21.60
CA LEU A 249 -7.03 25.42 22.66
C LEU A 249 -6.34 25.34 24.03
N ALA A 250 -5.65 24.24 24.35
CA ALA A 250 -4.88 24.14 25.59
C ALA A 250 -3.74 25.17 25.63
N GLU A 251 -3.01 25.32 24.52
CA GLU A 251 -1.95 26.30 24.36
C GLU A 251 -2.47 27.74 24.47
N MET A 252 -3.59 28.08 23.83
CA MET A 252 -4.21 29.41 23.91
C MET A 252 -4.79 29.73 25.29
N VAL A 253 -5.13 28.71 26.10
CA VAL A 253 -5.53 28.89 27.50
C VAL A 253 -4.30 29.16 28.38
N GLU A 254 -3.18 28.47 28.12
CA GLU A 254 -1.90 28.71 28.80
C GLU A 254 -1.33 30.09 28.45
N GLU A 255 -1.42 30.52 27.20
CA GLU A 255 -1.11 31.86 26.71
C GLU A 255 -2.08 32.94 27.24
N GLY A 256 -3.17 32.53 27.89
CA GLY A 256 -4.15 33.44 28.50
C GLY A 256 -5.11 34.12 27.51
N VAL A 257 -5.14 33.70 26.24
CA VAL A 257 -6.05 34.24 25.20
C VAL A 257 -7.47 33.71 25.38
N LEU A 258 -7.64 32.49 25.89
CA LEU A 258 -8.93 31.83 26.10
C LEU A 258 -9.14 31.46 27.56
N LYS A 259 -10.40 31.46 27.99
CA LYS A 259 -10.86 30.84 29.25
C LYS A 259 -11.42 29.45 28.95
N LYS A 260 -11.16 28.51 29.85
CA LYS A 260 -11.69 27.14 29.80
C LYS A 260 -12.61 26.90 31.00
N GLN A 261 -13.74 26.24 30.76
CA GLN A 261 -14.66 25.75 31.79
C GLN A 261 -15.00 24.29 31.54
N GLY A 262 -14.95 23.46 32.59
CA GLY A 262 -15.26 22.03 32.50
C GLY A 262 -14.06 21.13 32.21
N GLU A 263 -14.31 19.82 32.18
CA GLU A 263 -13.27 18.79 32.10
C GLU A 263 -13.34 17.99 30.79
N ARG A 264 -12.16 17.56 30.31
CA ARG A 264 -11.97 16.65 29.19
C ARG A 264 -12.82 17.03 27.95
N ARG A 265 -13.85 16.24 27.62
CA ARG A 265 -14.68 16.39 26.40
C ARG A 265 -15.87 17.35 26.56
N TRP A 266 -16.21 17.72 27.80
CA TRP A 266 -17.24 18.71 28.10
C TRP A 266 -16.67 20.09 28.38
N SER A 267 -15.40 20.30 28.02
CA SER A 267 -14.77 21.61 28.14
C SER A 267 -15.40 22.60 27.17
N ARG A 268 -15.70 23.79 27.68
CA ARG A 268 -16.18 24.95 26.93
C ARG A 268 -15.14 26.05 26.99
N TYR A 269 -15.06 26.81 25.92
CA TYR A 269 -14.05 27.85 25.73
C TYR A 269 -14.71 29.18 25.39
N MET A 270 -14.12 30.27 25.87
CA MET A 270 -14.55 31.63 25.60
C MET A 270 -13.31 32.52 25.47
N ALA A 271 -13.39 33.58 24.68
CA ALA A 271 -12.32 34.59 24.63
C ALA A 271 -12.17 35.23 26.01
N ARG A 272 -10.92 35.47 26.43
CA ARG A 272 -10.65 36.06 27.74
C ARG A 272 -11.22 37.46 27.88
#